data_AF-A0A3B9EUX3-F1
#
_entry.id   AF-A0A3B9EUX3-F1
#
_cell.length_a   1.000
_cell.length_b   1.000
_cell.length_c   1.000
_cell.angle_alpha   90.00
_cell.angle_beta   90.00
_cell.angle_gamma   90.00
#
_symmetry.space_group_name_H-M   'P 1'
#
loop_
_entity.id
_entity.type
_entity.pdbx_description
1 polymer ?
#
loop_
_entity_poly.entity_id
_entity_poly.type
_entity_poly.pdbx_seq_one_letter_code
_entity_poly.pdbx_strand_id
1 'polypeptide(L)'
;MPDVKVVYTRKTDVFIELQERARIANAADADLFISIHCDAFTQKSVSGATSLVLGRNHGDENMRVAQQENSVILLEDNYEEKYEGFDPRKPETFIALTLYQNAFLNQSISFAQKVQDQFRERVKRKDRGVKQQPLYVTSRTAMPAVLVELGFLTNYDEEDFLNSEQGQDFMASAIFRAFKEYKDEREFFENSSVPHAPTPDPTKKEETPTQAQLDPVKQPEEKPHEVYYTVQILTSGIKKNLKPENFKGVSGVEIYEEGKLFKYIVGKTPSLGEAETLKQKMKDAGFKDAFVIALSDGTRISLEEAKELLQ
;
A
#
# COMPACT_ATOMS: atom_id res chain seq x y z
N MET A 1 -24.83 4.77 -2.13
CA MET A 1 -23.84 4.29 -3.11
C MET A 1 -24.40 3.00 -3.69
N PRO A 2 -25.26 3.09 -4.71
CA PRO A 2 -25.99 1.93 -5.26
C PRO A 2 -25.10 0.95 -6.04
N ASP A 3 -23.91 1.40 -6.42
CA ASP A 3 -22.85 0.72 -7.15
C ASP A 3 -21.89 -0.08 -6.26
N VAL A 4 -22.09 -0.08 -4.94
CA VAL A 4 -21.22 -0.77 -3.99
C VAL A 4 -21.89 -2.03 -3.45
N LYS A 5 -21.17 -3.16 -3.56
CA LYS A 5 -21.57 -4.43 -2.96
C LYS A 5 -20.78 -4.67 -1.68
N VAL A 6 -21.49 -4.87 -0.57
CA VAL A 6 -20.87 -5.22 0.72
C VAL A 6 -20.93 -6.73 0.95
N VAL A 7 -19.76 -7.35 1.14
CA VAL A 7 -19.63 -8.77 1.48
C VAL A 7 -19.14 -8.88 2.92
N TYR A 8 -19.89 -9.58 3.77
CA TYR A 8 -19.54 -9.81 5.16
C TYR A 8 -18.87 -11.18 5.32
N THR A 9 -17.81 -11.26 6.12
CA THR A 9 -17.20 -12.54 6.53
C THR A 9 -18.12 -13.34 7.47
N ARG A 10 -18.93 -12.64 8.27
CA ARG A 10 -20.01 -13.20 9.09
C ARG A 10 -21.11 -12.16 9.33
N LYS A 11 -22.34 -12.63 9.57
CA LYS A 11 -23.50 -11.79 9.95
C LYS A 11 -24.06 -12.12 11.34
N THR A 12 -23.54 -13.15 11.97
CA THR A 12 -23.98 -13.68 13.26
C THR A 12 -22.77 -13.95 14.15
N ASP A 13 -23.03 -14.36 15.38
CA ASP A 13 -21.98 -14.70 16.34
C ASP A 13 -21.44 -16.11 16.09
N VAL A 14 -20.57 -16.22 15.08
CA VAL A 14 -19.87 -17.44 14.70
C VAL A 14 -18.39 -17.14 14.56
N PHE A 15 -17.56 -18.08 15.01
CA PHE A 15 -16.12 -17.98 14.81
C PHE A 15 -15.78 -18.24 13.34
N ILE A 16 -15.02 -17.31 12.75
CA ILE A 16 -14.46 -17.45 11.40
C ILE A 16 -12.95 -17.34 11.52
N GLU A 17 -12.27 -18.38 11.08
CA GLU A 17 -10.82 -18.54 11.09
C GLU A 17 -10.12 -17.46 10.25
N LEU A 18 -8.86 -17.12 10.57
CA LEU A 18 -8.17 -16.01 9.89
C LEU A 18 -7.95 -16.28 8.40
N GLN A 19 -7.54 -17.50 8.04
CA GLN A 19 -7.39 -17.89 6.64
C GLN A 19 -8.71 -17.82 5.88
N GLU A 20 -9.83 -18.19 6.53
CA GLU A 20 -11.15 -18.18 5.90
C GLU A 20 -11.63 -16.76 5.61
N ARG A 21 -11.35 -15.79 6.49
CA ARG A 21 -11.65 -14.37 6.23
C ARG A 21 -10.96 -13.86 4.97
N ALA A 22 -9.68 -14.18 4.80
CA ALA A 22 -8.92 -13.81 3.61
C ALA A 22 -9.44 -14.55 2.37
N ARG A 23 -9.78 -15.85 2.49
CA ARG A 23 -10.37 -16.64 1.41
C ARG A 23 -11.69 -16.06 0.92
N ILE A 24 -12.59 -15.67 1.83
CA ILE A 24 -13.87 -15.03 1.49
C ILE A 24 -13.64 -13.74 0.70
N ALA A 25 -12.71 -12.89 1.14
CA ALA A 25 -12.39 -11.63 0.46
C ALA A 25 -11.83 -11.86 -0.95
N ASN A 26 -10.89 -12.80 -1.08
CA ASN A 26 -10.29 -13.15 -2.37
C ASN A 26 -11.31 -13.79 -3.33
N ALA A 27 -12.13 -14.72 -2.84
CA ALA A 27 -13.16 -15.39 -3.65
C ALA A 27 -14.31 -14.46 -4.07
N ALA A 28 -14.48 -13.33 -3.36
CA ALA A 28 -15.43 -12.30 -3.73
C ALA A 28 -14.85 -11.28 -4.73
N ASP A 29 -13.59 -11.44 -5.14
CA ASP A 29 -12.84 -10.47 -5.95
C ASP A 29 -12.96 -9.04 -5.36
N ALA A 30 -12.86 -8.92 -4.03
CA ALA A 30 -13.13 -7.66 -3.35
C ALA A 30 -12.11 -6.57 -3.72
N ASP A 31 -12.58 -5.33 -3.91
CA ASP A 31 -11.71 -4.18 -4.22
C ASP A 31 -11.03 -3.58 -2.97
N LEU A 32 -11.56 -3.87 -1.78
CA LEU A 32 -11.07 -3.39 -0.50
C LEU A 32 -11.51 -4.34 0.62
N PHE A 33 -10.57 -4.67 1.51
CA PHE A 33 -10.83 -5.45 2.71
C PHE A 33 -10.74 -4.55 3.97
N ILE A 34 -11.77 -4.60 4.81
CA ILE A 34 -11.84 -3.85 6.08
C ILE A 34 -12.12 -4.83 7.21
N SER A 35 -11.15 -5.00 8.11
CA SER A 35 -11.34 -5.72 9.38
C SER A 35 -11.67 -4.72 10.48
N ILE A 36 -12.74 -4.93 11.25
CA ILE A 36 -13.17 -4.01 12.32
C ILE A 36 -12.90 -4.67 13.67
N HIS A 37 -12.13 -4.00 14.52
CA HIS A 37 -11.67 -4.50 15.81
C HIS A 37 -11.86 -3.44 16.91
N CYS A 38 -11.90 -3.92 18.15
CA CYS A 38 -11.73 -3.10 19.33
C CYS A 38 -10.58 -3.71 20.14
N ASP A 39 -9.56 -2.92 20.42
CA ASP A 39 -8.31 -3.33 21.05
C ASP A 39 -8.52 -3.51 22.57
N ALA A 40 -7.52 -4.09 23.23
CA ALA A 40 -7.42 -4.19 24.67
C ALA A 40 -5.98 -3.96 25.12
N PHE A 41 -5.80 -3.19 26.20
CA PHE A 41 -4.48 -2.90 26.75
C PHE A 41 -4.45 -3.09 28.27
N THR A 42 -3.26 -3.37 28.81
CA THR A 42 -3.09 -3.60 30.26
C THR A 42 -3.40 -2.35 31.08
N GLN A 43 -3.12 -1.16 30.55
CA GLN A 43 -3.42 0.12 31.19
C GLN A 43 -4.77 0.65 30.71
N LYS A 44 -5.71 0.82 31.66
CA LYS A 44 -7.06 1.33 31.41
C LYS A 44 -7.12 2.79 30.92
N SER A 45 -6.03 3.55 31.07
CA SER A 45 -5.92 4.94 30.61
C SER A 45 -5.64 5.07 29.12
N VAL A 46 -5.28 3.97 28.44
CA VAL A 46 -5.02 3.99 27.00
C VAL A 46 -6.32 4.19 26.25
N SER A 47 -6.28 5.09 25.27
CA SER A 47 -7.44 5.45 24.45
C SER A 47 -7.02 5.85 23.03
N GLY A 48 -8.01 5.91 22.14
CA GLY A 48 -7.91 6.35 20.76
C GLY A 48 -8.09 5.24 19.74
N ALA A 49 -8.27 5.65 18.49
CA ALA A 49 -8.41 4.75 17.35
C ALA A 49 -7.08 4.64 16.59
N THR A 50 -6.85 3.52 15.90
CA THR A 50 -5.69 3.32 15.02
C THR A 50 -6.11 2.51 13.79
N SER A 51 -5.34 2.61 12.71
CA SER A 51 -5.54 1.78 11.52
C SER A 51 -4.25 1.04 11.23
N LEU A 52 -4.35 -0.28 11.11
CA LEU A 52 -3.24 -1.19 10.89
C LEU A 52 -3.26 -1.65 9.43
N VAL A 53 -2.11 -1.63 8.79
CA VAL A 53 -1.88 -2.16 7.44
C VAL A 53 -0.73 -3.16 7.47
N LEU A 54 -0.62 -4.02 6.47
CA LEU A 54 0.50 -4.94 6.39
C LEU A 54 1.83 -4.17 6.32
N GLY A 55 2.81 -4.56 7.11
CA GLY A 55 4.18 -4.13 6.88
C GLY A 55 5.08 -4.35 8.08
N ARG A 56 6.33 -3.91 7.95
CA ARG A 56 7.36 -4.10 8.95
C ARG A 56 7.44 -2.88 9.86
N ASN A 57 7.08 -3.05 11.13
CA ASN A 57 7.34 -2.03 12.13
C ASN A 57 8.86 -1.87 12.30
N HIS A 58 9.39 -0.64 12.20
CA HIS A 58 10.84 -0.38 12.24
C HIS A 58 11.41 -0.33 13.67
N GLY A 59 10.65 -0.80 14.66
CA GLY A 59 11.10 -1.03 16.03
C GLY A 59 10.24 -2.11 16.68
N ASP A 60 10.84 -2.92 17.55
CA ASP A 60 10.19 -4.03 18.26
C ASP A 60 8.97 -3.63 19.11
N GLU A 61 8.73 -2.32 19.31
CA GLU A 61 7.83 -1.79 20.35
C GLU A 61 6.33 -2.05 20.16
N ASN A 62 5.87 -2.70 19.08
CA ASN A 62 4.43 -2.99 18.91
C ASN A 62 4.08 -4.38 18.34
N MET A 63 5.02 -5.34 18.32
CA MET A 63 4.69 -6.70 17.85
C MET A 63 3.59 -7.38 18.67
N ARG A 64 3.37 -6.96 19.93
CA ARG A 64 2.29 -7.45 20.79
C ARG A 64 0.93 -7.42 20.10
N VAL A 65 0.61 -6.35 19.37
CA VAL A 65 -0.69 -6.24 18.68
C VAL A 65 -0.78 -7.32 17.62
N ALA A 66 0.23 -7.46 16.76
CA ALA A 66 0.25 -8.51 15.75
C ALA A 66 0.21 -9.92 16.37
N GLN A 67 0.89 -10.14 17.50
CA GLN A 67 0.83 -11.40 18.23
C GLN A 67 -0.58 -11.69 18.76
N GLN A 68 -1.27 -10.71 19.35
CA GLN A 68 -2.62 -10.87 19.87
C GLN A 68 -3.61 -11.13 18.73
N GLU A 69 -3.55 -10.33 17.68
CA GLU A 69 -4.42 -10.48 16.50
C GLU A 69 -4.22 -11.82 15.79
N ASN A 70 -2.97 -12.30 15.70
CA ASN A 70 -2.66 -13.61 15.12
C ASN A 70 -2.80 -14.77 16.12
N SER A 71 -2.98 -14.50 17.43
CA SER A 71 -3.02 -15.56 18.46
C SER A 71 -4.24 -16.47 18.34
N VAL A 72 -5.32 -15.98 17.73
CA VAL A 72 -6.53 -16.77 17.49
C VAL A 72 -6.29 -17.97 16.57
N ILE A 73 -5.18 -17.98 15.80
CA ILE A 73 -4.75 -19.15 15.00
C ILE A 73 -4.55 -20.37 15.90
N LEU A 74 -4.05 -20.18 17.12
CA LEU A 74 -3.79 -21.26 18.07
C LEU A 74 -5.08 -21.88 18.64
N LEU A 75 -6.24 -21.27 18.37
CA LEU A 75 -7.56 -21.78 18.76
C LEU A 75 -8.22 -22.58 17.63
N GLU A 76 -7.62 -22.63 16.44
CA GLU A 76 -8.17 -23.32 15.27
C GLU A 76 -7.76 -24.79 15.26
N ASP A 77 -8.68 -25.67 14.84
CA ASP A 77 -8.38 -27.09 14.66
C ASP A 77 -7.34 -27.27 13.55
N ASN A 78 -6.35 -28.15 13.77
CA ASN A 78 -5.29 -28.46 12.80
C ASN A 78 -4.47 -27.24 12.32
N TYR A 79 -4.30 -26.21 13.15
CA TYR A 79 -3.59 -24.98 12.77
C TYR A 79 -2.14 -25.23 12.29
N GLU A 80 -1.45 -26.25 12.81
CA GLU A 80 -0.06 -26.57 12.42
C GLU A 80 0.06 -26.93 10.93
N GLU A 81 -0.87 -27.75 10.42
CA GLU A 81 -0.91 -28.13 9.01
C GLU A 81 -1.45 -26.97 8.15
N LYS A 82 -2.55 -26.36 8.60
CA LYS A 82 -3.26 -25.30 7.87
C LYS A 82 -2.43 -24.05 7.64
N TYR A 83 -1.58 -23.69 8.60
CA TYR A 83 -0.72 -22.52 8.52
C TYR A 83 0.74 -22.87 8.26
N GLU A 84 1.04 -24.10 7.83
CA GLU A 84 2.38 -24.55 7.40
C GLU A 84 3.48 -24.26 8.44
N GLY A 85 3.16 -24.47 9.73
CA GLY A 85 4.10 -24.20 10.83
C GLY A 85 4.26 -22.72 11.23
N PHE A 86 3.39 -21.82 10.76
CA PHE A 86 3.30 -20.43 11.25
C PHE A 86 3.02 -20.43 12.76
N ASP A 87 3.98 -19.92 13.54
CA ASP A 87 3.80 -19.71 14.97
C ASP A 87 3.70 -18.20 15.25
N PRO A 88 2.53 -17.67 15.70
CA PRO A 88 2.35 -16.25 15.99
C PRO A 88 3.21 -15.75 17.15
N ARG A 89 3.88 -16.64 17.90
CA ARG A 89 4.78 -16.29 19.01
C ARG A 89 6.24 -16.13 18.56
N LYS A 90 6.58 -16.57 17.35
CA LYS A 90 7.97 -16.59 16.84
C LYS A 90 8.26 -15.38 15.94
N PRO A 91 9.33 -14.61 16.21
CA PRO A 91 9.75 -13.49 15.37
C PRO A 91 9.96 -13.84 13.89
N GLU A 92 10.48 -15.04 13.60
CA GLU A 92 10.81 -15.51 12.25
C GLU A 92 9.58 -15.61 11.35
N THR A 93 8.45 -16.01 11.95
CA THR A 93 7.16 -16.10 11.28
C THR A 93 6.71 -14.74 10.74
N PHE A 94 6.99 -13.66 11.47
CA PHE A 94 6.65 -12.30 11.03
C PHE A 94 7.54 -11.82 9.89
N ILE A 95 8.80 -12.28 9.81
CA ILE A 95 9.67 -11.99 8.67
C ILE A 95 9.03 -12.57 7.40
N ALA A 96 8.64 -13.85 7.43
CA ALA A 96 7.97 -14.50 6.29
C ALA A 96 6.72 -13.72 5.84
N LEU A 97 5.94 -13.21 6.79
CA LEU A 97 4.76 -12.40 6.50
C LEU A 97 5.08 -11.05 5.85
N THR A 98 6.16 -10.40 6.28
CA THR A 98 6.60 -9.13 5.70
C THR A 98 7.31 -9.29 4.35
N LEU A 99 7.82 -10.49 4.04
CA LEU A 99 8.33 -10.84 2.71
C LEU A 99 7.20 -10.98 1.68
N TYR A 100 5.95 -11.20 2.11
CA TYR A 100 4.80 -10.99 1.24
C TYR A 100 4.71 -9.49 0.92
N GLN A 101 5.37 -9.09 -0.16
CA GLN A 101 5.26 -7.76 -0.73
C GLN A 101 3.82 -7.58 -1.20
N ASN A 102 3.08 -6.73 -0.49
CA ASN A 102 1.71 -6.41 -0.86
C ASN A 102 1.72 -5.24 -1.87
N ALA A 103 1.37 -5.53 -3.13
CA ALA A 103 1.24 -4.54 -4.20
C ALA A 103 0.26 -3.40 -3.88
N PHE A 104 -0.60 -3.60 -2.88
CA PHE A 104 -1.65 -2.69 -2.44
C PHE A 104 -1.28 -1.90 -1.18
N LEU A 105 -0.04 -1.97 -0.69
CA LEU A 105 0.35 -1.29 0.56
C LEU A 105 0.02 0.20 0.56
N ASN A 106 0.34 0.92 -0.52
CA ASN A 106 0.07 2.36 -0.61
C ASN A 106 -1.43 2.67 -0.61
N GLN A 107 -2.23 1.81 -1.26
CA GLN A 107 -3.68 1.90 -1.28
C GLN A 107 -4.27 1.66 0.11
N SER A 108 -3.76 0.65 0.83
CA SER A 108 -4.12 0.37 2.22
C SER A 108 -3.78 1.55 3.13
N ILE A 109 -2.58 2.13 2.99
CA ILE A 109 -2.17 3.33 3.75
C ILE A 109 -3.08 4.52 3.43
N SER A 110 -3.40 4.76 2.15
CA SER A 110 -4.28 5.85 1.74
C SER A 110 -5.67 5.71 2.38
N PHE A 111 -6.30 4.54 2.27
CA PHE A 111 -7.60 4.30 2.91
C PHE A 111 -7.50 4.41 4.44
N ALA A 112 -6.48 3.83 5.06
CA ALA A 112 -6.26 3.90 6.51
C ALA A 112 -6.11 5.35 7.00
N GLN A 113 -5.40 6.21 6.26
CA GLN A 113 -5.23 7.61 6.61
C GLN A 113 -6.58 8.35 6.57
N LYS A 114 -7.40 8.12 5.54
CA LYS A 114 -8.75 8.71 5.45
C LYS A 114 -9.63 8.28 6.62
N VAL A 115 -9.54 7.02 7.06
CA VAL A 115 -10.25 6.55 8.26
C VAL A 115 -9.78 7.32 9.51
N GLN A 116 -8.46 7.44 9.72
CA GLN A 116 -7.91 8.20 10.86
C GLN A 116 -8.33 9.68 10.82
N ASP A 117 -8.32 10.32 9.65
CA ASP A 117 -8.76 11.70 9.50
C ASP A 117 -10.24 11.87 9.88
N GLN A 118 -11.12 10.96 9.45
CA GLN A 118 -12.53 10.99 9.85
C GLN A 118 -12.72 10.81 11.37
N PHE A 119 -11.96 9.91 11.99
CA PHE A 119 -12.00 9.71 13.45
C PHE A 119 -11.52 10.94 14.21
N ARG A 120 -10.41 11.55 13.78
CA ARG A 120 -9.83 12.76 14.40
C ARG A 120 -10.75 13.97 14.23
N GLU A 121 -11.22 14.22 13.01
CA GLU A 121 -11.85 15.49 12.66
C GLU A 121 -13.33 15.53 12.97
N ARG A 122 -14.03 14.39 12.80
CA ARG A 122 -15.49 14.35 12.98
C ARG A 122 -15.93 13.63 14.24
N VAL A 123 -15.34 12.48 14.54
CA VAL A 123 -15.70 11.71 15.75
C VAL A 123 -14.96 12.22 16.99
N LYS A 124 -13.91 13.03 16.82
CA LYS A 124 -13.08 13.59 17.89
C LYS A 124 -12.41 12.53 18.76
N ARG A 125 -12.12 11.36 18.17
CA ARG A 125 -11.34 10.31 18.82
C ARG A 125 -9.87 10.69 18.81
N LYS A 126 -9.11 10.19 19.79
CA LYS A 126 -7.65 10.36 19.80
C LYS A 126 -7.04 9.57 18.64
N ASP A 127 -6.35 10.28 17.76
CA ASP A 127 -5.64 9.72 16.60
C ASP A 127 -4.34 9.05 17.06
N ARG A 128 -4.20 7.75 16.80
CA ARG A 128 -2.97 6.98 17.09
C ARG A 128 -2.21 6.61 15.80
N GLY A 129 -2.63 7.18 14.68
CA GLY A 129 -2.00 7.07 13.37
C GLY A 129 -2.28 5.76 12.65
N VAL A 130 -1.74 5.69 11.44
CA VAL A 130 -1.62 4.46 10.65
C VAL A 130 -0.35 3.74 11.06
N LYS A 131 -0.44 2.44 11.34
CA LYS A 131 0.69 1.61 11.74
C LYS A 131 0.84 0.41 10.81
N GLN A 132 2.08 0.05 10.54
CA GLN A 132 2.40 -1.17 9.81
C GLN A 132 2.62 -2.31 10.79
N GLN A 133 1.89 -3.40 10.61
CA GLN A 133 1.97 -4.60 11.45
C GLN A 133 1.96 -5.86 10.58
N PRO A 134 2.69 -6.91 10.97
CA PRO A 134 2.67 -8.19 10.29
C PRO A 134 1.41 -8.99 10.72
N LEU A 135 0.24 -8.58 10.22
CA LEU A 135 -1.04 -9.23 10.48
C LEU A 135 -1.34 -10.31 9.43
N TYR A 136 -1.70 -11.51 9.87
CA TYR A 136 -1.91 -12.64 8.97
C TYR A 136 -3.01 -12.33 7.94
N VAL A 137 -4.17 -11.81 8.39
CA VAL A 137 -5.31 -11.56 7.51
C VAL A 137 -5.03 -10.54 6.40
N THR A 138 -4.26 -9.47 6.69
CA THR A 138 -3.93 -8.44 5.69
C THR A 138 -2.78 -8.85 4.76
N SER A 139 -2.04 -9.90 5.11
CA SER A 139 -0.99 -10.48 4.26
C SER A 139 -1.53 -11.48 3.22
N ARG A 140 -2.70 -12.09 3.49
CA ARG A 140 -3.30 -13.14 2.66
C ARG A 140 -4.43 -12.64 1.77
N THR A 141 -4.68 -11.34 1.77
CA THR A 141 -5.67 -10.68 0.93
C THR A 141 -5.03 -10.15 -0.35
N ALA A 142 -5.72 -10.35 -1.48
CA ALA A 142 -5.26 -9.97 -2.82
C ALA A 142 -5.74 -8.57 -3.25
N MET A 143 -6.08 -7.72 -2.28
CA MET A 143 -6.60 -6.37 -2.46
C MET A 143 -6.07 -5.44 -1.34
N PRO A 144 -6.25 -4.11 -1.43
CA PRO A 144 -5.97 -3.22 -0.31
C PRO A 144 -6.71 -3.69 0.96
N ALA A 145 -6.02 -3.71 2.10
CA ALA A 145 -6.52 -4.29 3.34
C ALA A 145 -6.13 -3.46 4.55
N VAL A 146 -7.13 -3.12 5.38
CA VAL A 146 -6.94 -2.33 6.60
C VAL A 146 -7.68 -2.99 7.75
N LEU A 147 -7.00 -3.12 8.89
CA LEU A 147 -7.62 -3.44 10.17
C LEU A 147 -7.82 -2.13 10.94
N VAL A 148 -9.06 -1.83 11.30
CA VAL A 148 -9.46 -0.60 11.98
C VAL A 148 -9.74 -0.91 13.44
N GLU A 149 -8.92 -0.36 14.33
CA GLU A 149 -9.14 -0.39 15.78
C GLU A 149 -9.98 0.81 16.19
N LEU A 150 -11.21 0.55 16.66
CA LEU A 150 -12.17 1.61 17.00
C LEU A 150 -11.85 2.29 18.34
N GLY A 151 -11.15 1.60 19.24
CA GLY A 151 -10.80 2.02 20.60
C GLY A 151 -10.42 0.83 21.47
N PHE A 152 -10.18 1.07 22.76
CA PHE A 152 -9.75 0.08 23.74
C PHE A 152 -10.91 -0.29 24.68
N LEU A 153 -11.39 -1.54 24.63
CA LEU A 153 -12.47 -2.01 25.53
C LEU A 153 -12.04 -2.05 27.01
N THR A 154 -10.74 -2.00 27.28
CA THR A 154 -10.20 -1.91 28.65
C THR A 154 -10.34 -0.52 29.27
N ASN A 155 -10.70 0.49 28.48
CA ASN A 155 -10.97 1.85 28.92
C ASN A 155 -12.48 2.05 29.00
N TYR A 156 -13.00 2.32 30.21
CA TYR A 156 -14.43 2.42 30.47
C TYR A 156 -15.13 3.50 29.64
N ASP A 157 -14.52 4.68 29.45
CA ASP A 157 -15.11 5.75 28.65
C ASP A 157 -15.21 5.34 27.17
N GLU A 158 -14.25 4.55 26.68
CA GLU A 158 -14.28 4.04 25.31
C GLU A 158 -15.25 2.88 25.15
N GLU A 159 -15.32 1.97 26.12
CA GLU A 159 -16.28 0.87 26.16
C GLU A 159 -17.72 1.40 26.14
N ASP A 160 -18.05 2.37 26.99
CA ASP A 160 -19.38 3.00 27.03
C ASP A 160 -19.71 3.68 25.70
N PHE A 161 -18.75 4.42 25.12
CA PHE A 161 -18.93 5.06 23.82
C PHE A 161 -19.16 4.03 22.70
N LEU A 162 -18.33 2.99 22.61
CA LEU A 162 -18.38 1.97 21.55
C LEU A 162 -19.61 1.05 21.67
N ASN A 163 -20.15 0.88 22.87
CA ASN A 163 -21.40 0.16 23.11
C ASN A 163 -22.65 1.02 22.86
N SER A 164 -22.52 2.35 22.80
CA SER A 164 -23.65 3.24 22.53
C SER A 164 -24.06 3.24 21.05
N GLU A 165 -25.37 3.34 20.78
CA GLU A 165 -25.90 3.47 19.42
C GLU A 165 -25.29 4.68 18.69
N GLN A 166 -25.19 5.83 19.37
CA GLN A 166 -24.58 7.03 18.83
C GLN A 166 -23.09 6.83 18.47
N GLY A 167 -22.33 6.17 19.33
CA GLY A 167 -20.92 5.90 19.07
C GLY A 167 -20.73 4.95 17.88
N GLN A 168 -21.54 3.90 17.80
CA GLN A 168 -21.55 2.99 16.64
C GLN A 168 -21.90 3.71 15.35
N ASP A 169 -22.94 4.55 15.35
CA ASP A 169 -23.32 5.37 14.21
C ASP A 169 -22.21 6.33 13.78
N PHE A 170 -21.53 6.97 14.73
CA PHE A 170 -20.44 7.90 14.45
C PHE A 170 -19.23 7.19 13.83
N MET A 171 -18.84 6.04 14.39
CA MET A 171 -17.72 5.25 13.87
C MET A 171 -18.04 4.65 12.50
N ALA A 172 -19.23 4.06 12.32
CA ALA A 172 -19.68 3.53 11.04
C ALA A 172 -19.76 4.62 9.97
N SER A 173 -20.32 5.80 10.32
CA SER A 173 -20.40 6.93 9.41
C SER A 173 -19.02 7.49 9.03
N ALA A 174 -18.04 7.45 9.95
CA ALA A 174 -16.67 7.84 9.67
C ALA A 174 -15.99 6.90 8.67
N ILE A 175 -16.10 5.58 8.88
CA ILE A 175 -15.59 4.57 7.94
C ILE A 175 -16.28 4.70 6.58
N PHE A 176 -17.60 4.90 6.56
CA PHE A 176 -18.36 5.11 5.32
C PHE A 176 -17.87 6.32 4.52
N ARG A 177 -17.64 7.47 5.19
CA ARG A 177 -17.13 8.68 4.52
C ARG A 177 -15.71 8.48 4.00
N ALA A 178 -14.83 7.85 4.78
CA ALA A 178 -13.48 7.51 4.35
C ALA A 178 -13.49 6.57 3.13
N PHE A 179 -14.37 5.58 3.14
CA PHE A 179 -14.55 4.66 2.01
C PHE A 179 -15.07 5.37 0.77
N LYS A 180 -16.09 6.23 0.92
CA LYS A 180 -16.61 7.02 -0.18
C LYS A 180 -15.51 7.87 -0.81
N GLU A 181 -14.75 8.59 0.02
CA GLU A 181 -13.63 9.42 -0.46
C GLU A 181 -12.56 8.58 -1.16
N TYR A 182 -12.21 7.43 -0.60
CA TYR A 182 -11.27 6.49 -1.21
C TYR A 182 -11.76 5.94 -2.55
N LYS A 183 -13.03 5.53 -2.64
CA LYS A 183 -13.64 5.05 -3.88
C LYS A 183 -13.66 6.15 -4.95
N ASP A 184 -14.13 7.35 -4.60
CA ASP A 184 -14.19 8.48 -5.52
C ASP A 184 -12.79 8.80 -6.07
N GLU A 185 -11.76 8.75 -5.22
CA GLU A 185 -10.37 8.87 -5.62
C GLU A 185 -9.97 7.74 -6.60
N ARG A 186 -10.21 6.47 -6.25
CA ARG A 186 -9.84 5.28 -7.06
C ARG A 186 -10.52 5.26 -8.43
N GLU A 187 -11.80 5.59 -8.50
CA GLU A 187 -12.55 5.63 -9.76
C GLU A 187 -12.16 6.82 -10.62
N PHE A 188 -11.82 7.95 -10.01
CA PHE A 188 -11.25 9.07 -10.76
C PHE A 188 -9.94 8.66 -11.45
N PHE A 189 -9.08 7.91 -10.75
CA PHE A 189 -7.85 7.35 -11.30
C PHE A 189 -8.12 6.36 -12.45
N GLU A 190 -9.07 5.45 -12.29
CA GLU A 190 -9.39 4.44 -13.31
C GLU A 190 -10.06 5.05 -14.55
N ASN A 191 -10.97 6.01 -14.37
CA ASN A 191 -11.66 6.68 -15.48
C ASN A 191 -10.81 7.73 -16.20
N SER A 192 -9.75 8.24 -15.56
CA SER A 192 -8.78 9.13 -16.21
C SER A 192 -7.75 8.39 -17.08
N SER A 193 -7.81 7.05 -17.09
CA SER A 193 -6.99 6.17 -17.92
C SER A 193 -7.86 5.35 -18.89
N VAL A 194 -7.97 5.70 -20.19
CA VAL A 194 -8.71 4.88 -21.20
C VAL A 194 -8.06 5.00 -22.60
N PRO A 195 -8.01 3.94 -23.47
CA PRO A 195 -8.63 2.61 -23.38
C PRO A 195 -7.69 1.40 -23.24
N HIS A 196 -8.22 0.38 -22.58
CA HIS A 196 -7.82 -1.02 -22.66
C HIS A 196 -7.77 -1.49 -24.13
N ALA A 197 -6.61 -1.97 -24.58
CA ALA A 197 -6.54 -2.76 -25.81
C ALA A 197 -7.36 -4.04 -25.59
N PRO A 198 -8.15 -4.50 -26.58
CA PRO A 198 -8.97 -5.69 -26.42
C PRO A 198 -8.07 -6.89 -26.12
N THR A 199 -8.41 -7.63 -25.06
CA THR A 199 -7.86 -8.96 -24.79
C THR A 199 -8.08 -9.86 -26.01
N PRO A 200 -7.05 -10.59 -26.47
CA PRO A 200 -7.23 -11.54 -27.57
C PRO A 200 -8.11 -12.71 -27.12
N ASP A 201 -9.16 -12.95 -27.89
CA ASP A 201 -10.08 -14.09 -27.82
C ASP A 201 -9.32 -15.42 -28.03
N PRO A 202 -9.44 -16.43 -27.15
CA PRO A 202 -8.65 -17.66 -27.21
C PRO A 202 -9.11 -18.68 -28.29
N THR A 203 -9.88 -18.27 -29.30
CA THR A 203 -10.53 -19.22 -30.24
C THR A 203 -10.14 -19.12 -31.72
N LYS A 204 -8.95 -18.60 -32.08
CA LYS A 204 -8.45 -18.71 -33.46
C LYS A 204 -7.17 -19.53 -33.57
N LYS A 205 -7.31 -20.71 -34.18
CA LYS A 205 -6.23 -21.61 -34.60
C LYS A 205 -5.26 -20.90 -35.56
N GLU A 206 -3.98 -21.09 -35.32
CA GLU A 206 -2.89 -20.71 -36.21
C GLU A 206 -3.00 -21.49 -37.53
N GLU A 207 -3.05 -20.76 -38.65
CA GLU A 207 -2.62 -21.25 -39.94
C GLU A 207 -1.34 -20.51 -40.34
N THR A 208 -0.36 -21.30 -40.76
CA THR A 208 1.00 -20.89 -41.09
C THR A 208 1.04 -20.00 -42.34
N PRO A 209 1.75 -18.85 -42.35
CA PRO A 209 1.98 -18.11 -43.58
C PRO A 209 3.27 -18.55 -44.27
N THR A 210 3.11 -18.93 -45.54
CA THR A 210 4.13 -19.11 -46.57
C THR A 210 4.91 -17.82 -46.83
N GLN A 211 6.19 -17.98 -47.18
CA GLN A 211 7.18 -16.95 -47.49
C GLN A 211 6.72 -15.93 -48.55
N ALA A 212 6.85 -14.65 -48.20
CA ALA A 212 6.98 -13.54 -49.16
C ALA A 212 8.21 -12.70 -48.78
N GLN A 213 8.98 -12.34 -49.80
CA GLN A 213 10.31 -11.71 -49.74
C GLN A 213 10.29 -10.33 -49.05
N LEU A 214 11.29 -10.10 -48.19
CA LEU A 214 11.56 -8.81 -47.54
C LEU A 214 12.60 -8.01 -48.34
N ASP A 215 12.27 -6.76 -48.65
CA ASP A 215 13.22 -5.70 -49.01
C ASP A 215 14.18 -5.40 -47.83
N PRO A 216 15.35 -4.76 -48.06
CA PRO A 216 16.37 -4.59 -47.03
C PRO A 216 15.90 -3.62 -45.93
N VAL A 217 15.68 -4.14 -44.73
CA VAL A 217 15.40 -3.35 -43.52
C VAL A 217 16.71 -2.76 -43.00
N LYS A 218 16.75 -1.43 -42.88
CA LYS A 218 17.82 -0.68 -42.16
C LYS A 218 17.92 -1.20 -40.72
N GLN A 219 19.15 -1.48 -40.27
CA GLN A 219 19.48 -1.78 -38.88
C GLN A 219 18.94 -0.68 -37.93
N PRO A 220 18.29 -1.04 -36.80
CA PRO A 220 18.07 -0.11 -35.71
C PRO A 220 19.41 0.21 -35.03
N GLU A 221 19.71 1.50 -34.86
CA GLU A 221 20.84 1.99 -34.07
C GLU A 221 20.74 1.49 -32.62
N GLU A 222 21.82 0.92 -32.09
CA GLU A 222 21.94 0.57 -30.66
C GLU A 222 21.96 1.85 -29.82
N LYS A 223 20.99 1.99 -28.90
CA LYS A 223 21.02 3.09 -27.92
C LYS A 223 22.15 2.84 -26.91
N PRO A 224 22.96 3.85 -26.56
CA PRO A 224 24.00 3.71 -25.56
C PRO A 224 23.40 3.40 -24.17
N HIS A 225 24.04 2.48 -23.45
CA HIS A 225 23.69 2.07 -22.10
C HIS A 225 23.86 3.27 -21.14
N GLU A 226 22.78 3.76 -20.53
CA GLU A 226 22.74 5.01 -19.76
C GLU A 226 22.63 4.70 -18.25
N VAL A 227 23.71 4.93 -17.50
CA VAL A 227 23.73 4.82 -16.03
C VAL A 227 23.94 6.20 -15.41
N TYR A 228 23.17 6.58 -14.38
CA TYR A 228 23.35 7.85 -13.68
C TYR A 228 22.68 7.88 -12.30
N TYR A 229 23.16 8.79 -11.44
CA TYR A 229 22.48 9.21 -10.22
C TYR A 229 21.53 10.37 -10.49
N THR A 230 20.41 10.39 -9.77
CA THR A 230 19.41 11.46 -9.82
C THR A 230 18.73 11.65 -8.46
N VAL A 231 18.01 12.74 -8.27
CA VAL A 231 17.27 13.02 -7.02
C VAL A 231 15.79 12.86 -7.27
N GLN A 232 15.16 11.91 -6.57
CA GLN A 232 13.71 11.81 -6.56
C GLN A 232 13.12 12.83 -5.59
N ILE A 233 12.24 13.70 -6.10
CA ILE A 233 11.62 14.78 -5.31
C ILE A 233 10.14 14.52 -5.02
N LEU A 234 9.50 13.67 -5.81
CA LEU A 234 8.08 13.35 -5.68
C LEU A 234 7.78 11.97 -6.25
N THR A 235 6.90 11.23 -5.60
CA THR A 235 6.18 10.09 -6.19
C THR A 235 4.71 10.48 -6.30
N SER A 236 4.07 10.20 -7.43
CA SER A 236 2.64 10.41 -7.59
C SER A 236 2.00 9.25 -8.33
N GLY A 237 0.76 8.92 -7.95
CA GLY A 237 -0.10 8.07 -8.77
C GLY A 237 -0.69 8.80 -9.98
N ILE A 238 -0.62 10.14 -10.03
CA ILE A 238 -1.09 10.97 -11.16
C ILE A 238 0.11 11.52 -11.92
N LYS A 239 0.07 11.44 -13.24
CA LYS A 239 1.03 12.14 -14.11
C LYS A 239 0.76 13.64 -14.04
N LYS A 240 1.57 14.35 -13.26
CA LYS A 240 1.68 15.80 -13.23
C LYS A 240 2.39 16.26 -14.48
N ASN A 241 1.89 17.34 -15.08
CA ASN A 241 2.63 18.00 -16.14
C ASN A 241 3.94 18.58 -15.57
N LEU A 242 5.00 18.61 -16.38
CA LEU A 242 6.35 18.98 -15.95
C LEU A 242 6.55 20.51 -15.84
N LYS A 243 5.47 21.27 -15.62
CA LYS A 243 5.56 22.73 -15.42
C LYS A 243 6.17 23.04 -14.06
N PRO A 244 7.12 23.99 -13.96
CA PRO A 244 7.79 24.35 -12.70
C PRO A 244 6.82 24.71 -11.56
N GLU A 245 5.66 25.27 -11.87
CA GLU A 245 4.59 25.60 -10.91
C GLU A 245 4.14 24.38 -10.07
N ASN A 246 4.13 23.18 -10.66
CA ASN A 246 3.80 21.94 -9.95
C ASN A 246 4.90 21.45 -9.01
N PHE A 247 6.10 22.01 -9.13
CA PHE A 247 7.31 21.60 -8.43
C PHE A 247 7.98 22.78 -7.73
N LYS A 248 7.18 23.69 -7.16
CA LYS A 248 7.67 24.81 -6.34
C LYS A 248 8.68 25.71 -7.08
N GLY A 249 8.54 25.83 -8.40
CA GLY A 249 9.44 26.61 -9.26
C GLY A 249 10.70 25.87 -9.72
N VAL A 250 10.89 24.59 -9.34
CA VAL A 250 12.02 23.79 -9.83
C VAL A 250 11.80 23.44 -11.31
N SER A 251 12.82 23.75 -12.13
CA SER A 251 12.87 23.40 -13.55
C SER A 251 13.75 22.17 -13.77
N GLY A 252 13.61 21.52 -14.94
CA GLY A 252 14.38 20.30 -15.25
C GLY A 252 13.88 19.06 -14.50
N VAL A 253 12.59 19.02 -14.16
CA VAL A 253 11.96 17.83 -13.59
C VAL A 253 11.67 16.85 -14.72
N GLU A 254 12.20 15.65 -14.60
CA GLU A 254 11.93 14.52 -15.47
C GLU A 254 11.05 13.50 -14.76
N ILE A 255 10.43 12.62 -15.55
CA ILE A 255 9.54 11.58 -15.08
C ILE A 255 10.08 10.24 -15.54
N TYR A 256 10.18 9.29 -14.61
CA TYR A 256 10.34 7.88 -14.96
C TYR A 256 9.25 7.06 -14.27
N GLU A 257 8.83 5.99 -14.93
CA GLU A 257 7.69 5.18 -14.53
C GLU A 257 8.21 3.89 -13.89
N GLU A 258 7.80 3.64 -12.65
CA GLU A 258 8.16 2.42 -11.92
C GLU A 258 6.85 1.74 -11.49
N GLY A 259 6.49 0.68 -12.21
CA GLY A 259 5.17 0.06 -12.10
C GLY A 259 4.06 1.03 -12.52
N LYS A 260 3.13 1.34 -11.61
CA LYS A 260 2.01 2.28 -11.84
C LYS A 260 2.25 3.68 -11.26
N LEU A 261 3.47 3.97 -10.80
CA LEU A 261 3.80 5.22 -10.12
C LEU A 261 4.69 6.10 -10.99
N PHE A 262 4.37 7.39 -11.02
CA PHE A 262 5.16 8.42 -11.65
C PHE A 262 6.17 8.96 -10.64
N LYS A 263 7.45 8.76 -10.92
CA LYS A 263 8.56 9.26 -10.11
C LYS A 263 9.11 10.50 -10.78
N TYR A 264 9.10 11.61 -10.04
CA TYR A 264 9.65 12.87 -10.52
C TYR A 264 11.05 13.03 -9.97
N ILE A 265 11.98 13.13 -10.90
CA ILE A 265 13.40 13.17 -10.65
C ILE A 265 13.98 14.47 -11.19
N VAL A 266 15.06 14.94 -10.58
CA VAL A 266 15.74 16.17 -10.99
C VAL A 266 17.22 15.90 -11.09
N GLY A 267 17.78 16.31 -12.23
CA GLY A 267 19.20 16.25 -12.55
C GLY A 267 19.72 14.82 -12.76
N LYS A 268 20.59 14.65 -13.75
CA LYS A 268 21.33 13.41 -13.99
C LYS A 268 22.82 13.69 -13.80
N THR A 269 23.51 12.88 -13.02
CA THR A 269 24.96 13.03 -12.80
C THR A 269 25.62 11.66 -12.64
N PRO A 270 26.85 11.47 -13.14
CA PRO A 270 27.63 10.25 -12.89
C PRO A 270 28.23 10.22 -11.47
N SER A 271 28.14 11.30 -10.69
CA SER A 271 28.76 11.42 -9.37
C SER A 271 27.74 11.39 -8.23
N LEU A 272 27.90 10.44 -7.31
CA LEU A 272 27.09 10.36 -6.10
C LEU A 272 27.22 11.64 -5.24
N GLY A 273 28.41 12.27 -5.19
CA GLY A 273 28.63 13.50 -4.44
C GLY A 273 27.88 14.72 -5.00
N GLU A 274 27.75 14.79 -6.34
CA GLU A 274 26.94 15.81 -7.00
C GLU A 274 25.44 15.58 -6.76
N ALA A 275 25.00 14.32 -6.80
CA ALA A 275 23.60 13.96 -6.51
C ALA A 275 23.23 14.28 -5.05
N GLU A 276 24.14 14.06 -4.10
CA GLU A 276 23.97 14.44 -2.70
C GLU A 276 23.87 15.95 -2.50
N THR A 277 24.69 16.73 -3.22
CA THR A 277 24.60 18.19 -3.24
C THR A 277 23.26 18.66 -3.82
N LEU A 278 22.79 18.02 -4.89
CA LEU A 278 21.50 18.30 -5.50
C LEU A 278 20.33 17.94 -4.58
N LYS A 279 20.42 16.82 -3.84
CA LYS A 279 19.43 16.43 -2.83
C LYS A 279 19.27 17.52 -1.79
N GLN A 280 20.36 18.07 -1.28
CA GLN A 280 20.30 19.15 -0.28
C GLN A 280 19.61 20.39 -0.87
N LYS A 281 19.96 20.79 -2.09
CA LYS A 281 19.28 21.90 -2.80
C LYS A 281 17.77 21.66 -2.95
N MET A 282 17.35 20.44 -3.25
CA MET A 282 15.92 20.10 -3.36
C MET A 282 15.21 20.12 -2.00
N LYS A 283 15.89 19.71 -0.91
CA LYS A 283 15.36 19.84 0.46
C LYS A 283 15.18 21.29 0.85
N ASP A 284 16.15 22.15 0.52
CA ASP A 284 16.09 23.59 0.79
C ASP A 284 14.98 24.28 -0.02
N ALA A 285 14.70 23.80 -1.25
CA ALA A 285 13.55 24.20 -2.06
C ALA A 285 12.19 23.66 -1.54
N GLY A 286 12.19 22.93 -0.42
CA GLY A 286 11.00 22.47 0.27
C GLY A 286 10.57 21.03 -0.04
N PHE A 287 11.37 20.23 -0.76
CA PHE A 287 11.15 18.80 -0.94
C PHE A 287 11.84 18.01 0.17
N LYS A 288 11.24 18.03 1.37
CA LYS A 288 11.84 17.47 2.60
C LYS A 288 12.19 15.98 2.47
N ASP A 289 11.39 15.26 1.69
CA ASP A 289 11.55 13.83 1.44
C ASP A 289 12.40 13.51 0.20
N ALA A 290 13.15 14.49 -0.33
CA ALA A 290 14.03 14.24 -1.47
C ALA A 290 15.18 13.28 -1.10
N PHE A 291 15.46 12.31 -1.98
CA PHE A 291 16.55 11.35 -1.81
C PHE A 291 17.20 10.97 -3.14
N VAL A 292 18.46 10.51 -3.06
CA VAL A 292 19.23 10.07 -4.23
C VAL A 292 18.80 8.66 -4.65
N ILE A 293 18.66 8.45 -5.94
CA ILE A 293 18.48 7.14 -6.58
C ILE A 293 19.47 6.99 -7.74
N ALA A 294 19.62 5.77 -8.25
CA ALA A 294 20.36 5.51 -9.47
C ALA A 294 19.48 4.75 -10.47
N LEU A 295 19.69 5.05 -11.75
CA LEU A 295 19.00 4.43 -12.88
C LEU A 295 20.02 3.86 -13.86
N SER A 296 19.73 2.67 -14.39
CA SER A 296 20.41 2.05 -15.53
C SER A 296 19.36 1.73 -16.58
N ASP A 297 19.46 2.35 -17.75
CA ASP A 297 18.53 2.18 -18.87
C ASP A 297 17.05 2.39 -18.45
N GLY A 298 16.82 3.35 -17.56
CA GLY A 298 15.49 3.67 -17.03
C GLY A 298 14.99 2.74 -15.92
N THR A 299 15.76 1.72 -15.53
CA THR A 299 15.45 0.82 -14.41
C THR A 299 16.22 1.22 -13.16
N ARG A 300 15.56 1.16 -12.00
CA ARG A 300 16.19 1.51 -10.73
C ARG A 300 17.15 0.42 -10.27
N ILE A 301 18.37 0.84 -9.95
CA ILE A 301 19.45 -0.01 -9.42
C ILE A 301 19.92 0.49 -8.06
N SER A 302 20.72 -0.31 -7.35
CA SER A 302 21.30 0.13 -6.07
C SER A 302 22.37 1.21 -6.29
N LEU A 303 22.63 2.05 -5.28
CA LEU A 303 23.67 3.08 -5.37
C LEU A 303 25.08 2.47 -5.48
N GLU A 304 25.32 1.32 -4.84
CA GLU A 304 26.60 0.61 -4.95
C GLU A 304 26.77 -0.02 -6.34
N GLU A 305 25.73 -0.63 -6.89
CA GLU A 305 25.74 -1.16 -8.26
C GLU A 305 25.98 -0.05 -9.30
N ALA A 306 25.34 1.11 -9.12
CA ALA A 306 25.59 2.27 -9.98
C ALA A 306 27.02 2.78 -9.87
N LYS A 307 27.62 2.72 -8.68
CA LYS A 307 29.00 3.11 -8.44
C LYS A 307 29.99 2.15 -9.09
N GLU A 308 29.67 0.86 -9.17
CA GLU A 308 30.46 -0.13 -9.90
C GLU A 308 30.34 0.06 -11.43
N LEU A 309 29.14 0.38 -11.93
CA LEU A 309 28.88 0.58 -13.37
C LEU A 309 29.39 1.93 -13.92
N LEU A 310 29.67 2.90 -13.06
CA LEU A 310 30.13 4.25 -13.42
C LEU A 310 31.64 4.48 -13.17
N GLN A 311 32.36 3.44 -12.74
CA GLN A 311 33.82 3.41 -12.62
C GLN A 311 34.47 2.94 -13.91
#